data_AF-A0A2K6A0K8-F1
#
_entry.id   AF-A0A2K6A0K8-F1
#
_cell.length_a   1.000
_cell.length_b   1.000
_cell.length_c   1.000
_cell.angle_alpha   90.00
_cell.angle_beta   90.00
_cell.angle_gamma   90.00
#
_symmetry.space_group_name_H-M   'P 1'
#
loop_
_entity.id
_entity.type
_entity.pdbx_description
1 polymer ?
#
loop_
_entity_poly.entity_id
_entity_poly.type
_entity_poly.pdbx_seq_one_letter_code
_entity_poly.pdbx_strand_id
1 'polypeptide(L)'
;MAQAHRTPQPRAAPSQPRAFKLVLLGSGSVGKSSLALRYVKNDFKNILPTVGCAFFTKVVDVGTASLKLEIWDTAGQEKYHSVCHLYFRGANAALLVYDITRKDSFLKAQQWLKDLEKELHPEEVLVMLVGNKTDLSEEREVTFQEGKEFAESQKLLFMETSAKLNYQVSEVFSAVAQELLQRDDREGQAPQGDAAVALNEGPARQAKCCAH
;
A
#
# COMPACT_ATOMS: atom_id res chain seq x y z
N MET A 1 -26.44 29.28 -45.68
CA MET A 1 -25.33 28.79 -44.85
C MET A 1 -25.64 29.15 -43.40
N ALA A 2 -26.06 28.19 -42.59
CA ALA A 2 -26.33 28.40 -41.17
C ALA A 2 -25.19 27.75 -40.36
N GLN A 3 -24.42 28.55 -39.64
CA GLN A 3 -23.36 28.06 -38.78
C GLN A 3 -23.98 27.59 -37.45
N ALA A 4 -23.82 26.31 -37.14
CA ALA A 4 -24.23 25.73 -35.87
C ALA A 4 -23.23 26.15 -34.78
N HIS A 5 -23.69 26.95 -33.83
CA HIS A 5 -23.00 27.19 -32.56
C HIS A 5 -22.92 25.86 -31.79
N ARG A 6 -21.71 25.29 -31.66
CA ARG A 6 -21.44 24.20 -30.73
C ARG A 6 -21.32 24.79 -29.32
N THR A 7 -22.29 24.48 -28.48
CA THR A 7 -22.20 24.70 -27.04
C THR A 7 -21.05 23.85 -26.48
N PRO A 8 -20.12 24.39 -25.68
CA PRO A 8 -19.09 23.59 -25.03
C PRO A 8 -19.75 22.65 -24.01
N GLN A 9 -19.46 21.36 -24.12
CA GLN A 9 -19.83 20.38 -23.09
C GLN A 9 -19.20 20.78 -21.74
N PRO A 10 -19.92 20.61 -20.62
CA PRO A 10 -19.33 20.84 -19.30
C PRO A 10 -18.16 19.88 -19.11
N ARG A 11 -16.98 20.43 -18.76
CA ARG A 11 -15.86 19.62 -18.27
C ARG A 11 -16.37 18.81 -17.08
N ALA A 12 -16.27 17.49 -17.16
CA ALA A 12 -16.54 16.62 -16.02
C ALA A 12 -15.79 17.16 -14.80
N ALA A 13 -16.48 17.29 -13.66
CA ALA A 13 -15.82 17.64 -12.41
C ALA A 13 -14.68 16.64 -12.16
N PRO A 14 -13.49 17.08 -11.69
CA PRO A 14 -12.41 16.16 -11.42
C PRO A 14 -12.91 15.10 -10.42
N SER A 15 -12.94 13.85 -10.84
CA SER A 15 -13.25 12.71 -9.96
C SER A 15 -12.28 12.73 -8.79
N GLN A 16 -12.78 12.59 -7.56
CA GLN A 16 -11.93 12.58 -6.38
C GLN A 16 -10.84 11.50 -6.52
N PRO A 17 -9.57 11.79 -6.15
CA PRO A 17 -8.50 10.80 -6.21
C PRO A 17 -8.86 9.55 -5.41
N ARG A 18 -8.72 8.36 -6.01
CA ARG A 18 -8.96 7.09 -5.31
C ARG A 18 -8.01 6.95 -4.13
N ALA A 19 -8.53 6.47 -3.01
CA ALA A 19 -7.77 6.27 -1.79
C ALA A 19 -7.18 4.86 -1.73
N PHE A 20 -5.91 4.77 -1.33
CA PHE A 20 -5.19 3.51 -1.14
C PHE A 20 -4.57 3.48 0.26
N LYS A 21 -4.83 2.40 0.99
CA LYS A 21 -4.29 2.17 2.32
C LYS A 21 -2.85 1.66 2.23
N LEU A 22 -1.91 2.41 2.78
CA LEU A 22 -0.50 2.07 2.92
C LEU A 22 -0.16 1.86 4.40
N VAL A 23 0.29 0.67 4.77
CA VAL A 23 0.73 0.37 6.15
C VAL A 23 2.25 0.39 6.27
N LEU A 24 2.76 1.00 7.34
CA LEU A 24 4.19 0.96 7.68
C LEU A 24 4.41 -0.08 8.77
N LEU A 25 5.23 -1.09 8.49
CA LEU A 25 5.54 -2.21 9.39
C LEU A 25 7.05 -2.30 9.64
N GLY A 26 7.44 -2.90 10.76
CA GLY A 26 8.85 -2.99 11.18
C GLY A 26 9.04 -2.75 12.68
N SER A 27 10.21 -3.06 13.20
CA SER A 27 10.54 -2.94 14.63
C SER A 27 10.38 -1.52 15.19
N GLY A 28 10.40 -1.41 16.51
CA GLY A 28 10.54 -0.13 17.20
C GLY A 28 11.79 0.61 16.73
N SER A 29 11.66 1.94 16.61
CA SER A 29 12.79 2.86 16.35
C SER A 29 13.52 2.68 15.01
N VAL A 30 12.97 1.93 14.05
CA VAL A 30 13.52 1.82 12.68
C VAL A 30 13.25 3.06 11.82
N GLY A 31 12.34 3.94 12.25
CA GLY A 31 12.07 5.23 11.61
C GLY A 31 10.80 5.32 10.76
N LYS A 32 9.82 4.42 10.94
CA LYS A 32 8.51 4.46 10.26
C LYS A 32 7.81 5.82 10.38
N SER A 33 7.65 6.29 11.62
CA SER A 33 7.04 7.58 11.93
C SER A 33 7.83 8.75 11.34
N SER A 34 9.17 8.66 11.34
CA SER A 34 10.04 9.67 10.75
C SER A 34 9.90 9.73 9.22
N LEU A 35 9.77 8.58 8.55
CA LEU A 35 9.49 8.52 7.11
C LEU A 35 8.12 9.10 6.78
N ALA A 36 7.07 8.70 7.51
CA ALA A 36 5.72 9.24 7.32
C ALA A 36 5.69 10.77 7.53
N LEU A 37 6.28 11.25 8.63
CA LEU A 37 6.34 12.66 8.96
C LEU A 37 7.15 13.45 7.92
N ARG A 38 8.33 12.92 7.53
CA ARG A 38 9.18 13.56 6.51
C ARG A 38 8.44 13.65 5.19
N TYR A 39 7.79 12.58 4.76
CA TYR A 39 7.05 12.60 3.51
C TYR A 39 5.87 13.57 3.54
N VAL A 40 5.06 13.56 4.60
CA VAL A 40 3.81 14.33 4.63
C VAL A 40 4.03 15.80 4.98
N LYS A 41 4.96 16.10 5.90
CA LYS A 41 5.17 17.45 6.45
C LYS A 41 6.53 18.05 6.13
N ASN A 42 7.41 17.32 5.44
CA ASN A 42 8.81 17.69 5.27
C ASN A 42 9.51 18.06 6.60
N ASP A 43 9.17 17.33 7.66
CA ASP A 43 9.67 17.55 9.03
C ASP A 43 10.42 16.31 9.53
N PHE A 44 11.47 16.52 10.32
CA PHE A 44 12.21 15.47 11.03
C PHE A 44 12.55 15.94 12.43
N LYS A 45 12.11 15.17 13.41
CA LYS A 45 12.33 15.45 14.83
C LYS A 45 12.38 14.16 15.61
N ASN A 46 12.79 14.26 16.87
CA ASN A 46 12.70 13.15 17.81
C ASN A 46 11.22 12.86 18.06
N ILE A 47 10.78 11.67 17.66
CA ILE A 47 9.41 11.20 17.80
C ILE A 47 9.36 10.24 18.99
N LEU A 48 8.42 10.47 19.91
CA LEU A 48 8.13 9.50 20.98
C LEU A 48 7.64 8.19 20.38
N PRO A 49 7.87 7.03 21.02
CA PRO A 49 7.41 5.75 20.48
C PRO A 49 5.91 5.77 20.16
N THR A 50 5.53 5.37 18.94
CA THR A 50 4.13 5.27 18.52
C THR A 50 3.37 4.29 19.41
N VAL A 51 2.21 4.71 19.90
CA VAL A 51 1.27 3.88 20.67
C VAL A 51 0.11 3.52 19.73
N GLY A 52 -0.08 2.23 19.44
CA GLY A 52 -1.10 1.78 18.50
C GLY A 52 -0.75 2.16 17.04
N CYS A 53 -1.49 3.11 16.45
CA CYS A 53 -1.27 3.57 15.09
C CYS A 53 -1.55 5.07 14.96
N ALA A 54 -0.75 5.77 14.15
CA ALA A 54 -1.03 7.12 13.68
C ALA A 54 -1.48 7.09 12.21
N PHE A 55 -2.32 8.05 11.83
CA PHE A 55 -2.91 8.13 10.50
C PHE A 55 -2.52 9.45 9.82
N PHE A 56 -2.03 9.35 8.59
CA PHE A 56 -1.72 10.48 7.73
C PHE A 56 -2.36 10.30 6.37
N THR A 57 -2.59 11.40 5.65
CA THR A 57 -3.03 11.34 4.25
C THR A 57 -2.20 12.26 3.38
N LYS A 58 -1.94 11.84 2.15
CA LYS A 58 -1.28 12.67 1.14
C LYS A 58 -1.77 12.31 -0.26
N VAL A 59 -2.16 13.33 -1.02
CA VAL A 59 -2.42 13.17 -2.46
C VAL A 59 -1.07 13.14 -3.17
N VAL A 60 -0.92 12.19 -4.08
CA VAL A 60 0.29 11.94 -4.86
C VAL A 60 -0.08 12.03 -6.32
N ASP A 61 0.57 12.95 -7.03
CA ASP A 61 0.44 13.09 -8.47
C ASP A 61 1.44 12.14 -9.16
N VAL A 62 0.94 11.26 -10.02
CA VAL A 62 1.71 10.29 -10.79
C VAL A 62 1.40 10.51 -12.27
N GLY A 63 2.25 11.27 -12.95
CA GLY A 63 2.04 11.64 -14.35
C GLY A 63 0.79 12.49 -14.53
N THR A 64 -0.21 11.96 -15.24
CA THR A 64 -1.51 12.63 -15.47
C THR A 64 -2.60 12.18 -14.50
N ALA A 65 -2.33 11.22 -13.62
CA ALA A 65 -3.26 10.71 -12.63
C ALA A 65 -2.85 11.17 -11.22
N SER A 66 -3.80 11.12 -10.29
CA SER A 66 -3.56 11.41 -8.87
C SER A 66 -4.26 10.38 -8.02
N LEU A 67 -3.62 9.94 -6.94
CA LEU A 67 -4.23 9.08 -5.93
C LEU A 67 -4.03 9.65 -4.53
N LYS A 68 -4.85 9.21 -3.57
CA LYS A 68 -4.69 9.54 -2.16
C LYS A 68 -4.07 8.36 -1.42
N LEU A 69 -2.89 8.54 -0.84
CA LEU A 69 -2.34 7.57 0.12
C LEU A 69 -2.92 7.85 1.50
N GLU A 70 -3.41 6.78 2.13
CA GLU A 70 -3.83 6.73 3.52
C GLU A 70 -2.75 5.96 4.29
N ILE A 71 -1.85 6.68 4.96
CA ILE A 71 -0.62 6.15 5.55
C ILE A 71 -0.88 5.81 7.01
N TRP A 72 -0.77 4.54 7.34
CA TRP A 72 -0.93 3.98 8.67
C TRP A 72 0.46 3.70 9.28
N ASP A 73 0.93 4.62 10.12
CA ASP A 73 2.15 4.43 10.90
C ASP A 73 1.87 3.57 12.13
N THR A 74 2.32 2.31 12.11
CA THR A 74 2.04 1.35 13.17
C THR A 74 3.12 1.36 14.26
N ALA A 75 2.74 1.03 15.49
CA ALA A 75 3.69 0.77 16.56
C ALA A 75 4.52 -0.48 16.22
N GLY A 76 5.85 -0.34 16.25
CA GLY A 76 6.78 -1.45 15.99
C GLY A 76 7.14 -2.29 17.22
N GLN A 77 6.41 -2.13 18.33
CA GLN A 77 6.70 -2.84 19.57
C GLN A 77 5.95 -4.17 19.59
N GLU A 78 6.66 -5.24 19.92
CA GLU A 78 6.12 -6.61 20.03
C GLU A 78 4.86 -6.71 20.92
N LYS A 79 4.73 -5.84 21.93
CA LYS A 79 3.54 -5.81 22.80
C LYS A 79 2.22 -5.48 22.08
N TYR A 80 2.29 -4.91 20.87
CA TYR A 80 1.13 -4.62 20.02
C TYR A 80 0.96 -5.65 18.88
N HIS A 81 1.76 -6.71 18.86
CA HIS A 81 1.71 -7.69 17.78
C HIS A 81 0.35 -8.41 17.67
N SER A 82 -0.35 -8.60 18.80
CA SER A 82 -1.69 -9.21 18.83
C SER A 82 -2.77 -8.39 18.11
N VAL A 83 -2.56 -7.08 17.90
CA VAL A 83 -3.50 -6.22 17.15
C VAL A 83 -3.08 -5.99 15.69
N CYS A 84 -1.99 -6.62 15.23
CA CYS A 84 -1.46 -6.38 13.89
C CYS A 84 -2.36 -6.82 12.75
N HIS A 85 -3.15 -7.87 12.95
CA HIS A 85 -4.15 -8.32 11.96
C HIS A 85 -5.13 -7.19 11.60
N LEU A 86 -5.43 -6.27 12.54
CA LEU A 86 -6.31 -5.13 12.30
C LEU A 86 -5.67 -4.11 11.34
N TYR A 87 -4.34 -4.00 11.32
CA TYR A 87 -3.64 -3.09 10.42
C TYR A 87 -3.56 -3.65 9.00
N PHE A 88 -3.38 -4.96 8.84
CA PHE A 88 -3.27 -5.60 7.52
C PHE A 88 -4.58 -5.55 6.75
N ARG A 89 -5.71 -5.73 7.43
CA ARG A 89 -7.03 -5.79 6.78
C ARG A 89 -7.26 -4.60 5.84
N GLY A 90 -7.46 -4.90 4.56
CA GLY A 90 -7.71 -3.92 3.50
C GLY A 90 -6.51 -3.03 3.15
N ALA A 91 -5.27 -3.42 3.52
CA ALA A 91 -4.08 -2.74 3.04
C ALA A 91 -3.88 -3.02 1.55
N ASN A 92 -3.72 -1.95 0.76
CA ASN A 92 -3.36 -2.08 -0.66
C ASN A 92 -1.84 -2.19 -0.83
N ALA A 93 -1.09 -1.61 0.10
CA ALA A 93 0.36 -1.68 0.11
C ALA A 93 0.95 -1.71 1.52
N ALA A 94 2.17 -2.26 1.65
CA ALA A 94 2.95 -2.29 2.88
C ALA A 94 4.41 -1.87 2.64
N LEU A 95 4.93 -0.98 3.49
CA LEU A 95 6.38 -0.77 3.62
C LEU A 95 6.91 -1.59 4.80
N LEU A 96 7.83 -2.51 4.53
CA LEU A 96 8.59 -3.24 5.54
C LEU A 96 9.88 -2.48 5.82
N VAL A 97 9.90 -1.71 6.91
CA VAL A 97 11.00 -0.81 7.23
C VAL A 97 11.95 -1.47 8.23
N TYR A 98 13.23 -1.48 7.90
CA TYR A 98 14.31 -1.86 8.82
C TYR A 98 15.35 -0.75 8.93
N ASP A 99 16.22 -0.88 9.92
CA ASP A 99 17.33 0.03 10.20
C ASP A 99 18.62 -0.62 9.70
N ILE A 100 19.34 0.03 8.78
CA ILE A 100 20.54 -0.58 8.17
C ILE A 100 21.66 -0.84 9.18
N THR A 101 21.64 -0.17 10.34
CA THR A 101 22.63 -0.33 11.41
C THR A 101 22.24 -1.42 12.41
N ARG A 102 21.13 -2.14 12.18
CA ARG A 102 20.62 -3.15 13.12
C ARG A 102 20.10 -4.38 12.41
N LYS A 103 20.89 -5.47 12.42
CA LYS A 103 20.56 -6.74 11.75
C LYS A 103 19.29 -7.38 12.28
N ASP A 104 19.01 -7.27 13.58
CA ASP A 104 17.78 -7.79 14.20
C ASP A 104 16.52 -7.16 13.58
N SER A 105 16.59 -5.88 13.23
CA SER A 105 15.47 -5.15 12.64
C SER A 105 15.16 -5.63 11.22
N PHE A 106 16.19 -6.04 10.47
CA PHE A 106 16.02 -6.67 9.15
C PHE A 106 15.36 -8.05 9.29
N LEU A 107 15.82 -8.89 10.21
CA LEU A 107 15.20 -10.19 10.49
C LEU A 107 13.73 -10.03 10.92
N LYS A 108 13.42 -9.04 11.75
CA LYS A 108 12.03 -8.72 12.11
C LYS A 108 11.20 -8.25 10.91
N ALA A 109 11.77 -7.50 9.97
CA ALA A 109 11.07 -7.13 8.73
C ALA A 109 10.69 -8.36 7.89
N GLN A 110 11.55 -9.38 7.83
CA GLN A 110 11.22 -10.67 7.20
C GLN A 110 10.11 -11.40 7.94
N GLN A 111 10.06 -11.32 9.28
CA GLN A 111 8.96 -11.90 10.04
C GLN A 111 7.63 -11.15 9.76
N TRP A 112 7.66 -9.83 9.66
CA TRP A 112 6.49 -9.03 9.27
C TRP A 112 5.95 -9.41 7.90
N LEU A 113 6.82 -9.72 6.94
CA LEU A 113 6.40 -10.25 5.63
C LEU A 113 5.58 -11.53 5.80
N LYS A 114 6.14 -12.51 6.54
CA LYS A 114 5.47 -13.80 6.79
C LYS A 114 4.12 -13.62 7.47
N ASP A 115 4.01 -12.66 8.38
CA ASP A 115 2.75 -12.40 9.09
C ASP A 115 1.72 -11.69 8.21
N LEU A 116 2.17 -10.82 7.30
CA LEU A 116 1.33 -10.20 6.29
C LEU A 116 0.76 -11.25 5.30
N GLU A 117 1.61 -12.17 4.83
CA GLU A 117 1.25 -13.22 3.87
C GLU A 117 0.32 -14.30 4.44
N LYS A 118 0.23 -14.43 5.77
CA LYS A 118 -0.78 -15.30 6.41
C LYS A 118 -2.19 -14.72 6.30
N GLU A 119 -2.31 -13.41 6.14
CA GLU A 119 -3.57 -12.66 6.24
C GLU A 119 -4.03 -12.11 4.89
N LEU A 120 -3.10 -11.84 3.96
CA LEU A 120 -3.37 -11.29 2.63
C LEU A 120 -2.69 -12.12 1.56
N HIS A 121 -3.37 -12.30 0.42
CA HIS A 121 -2.76 -12.95 -0.73
C HIS A 121 -1.70 -12.02 -1.37
N PRO A 122 -0.56 -12.52 -1.89
CA PRO A 122 0.49 -11.67 -2.49
C PRO A 122 0.02 -10.73 -3.61
N GLU A 123 -1.05 -11.10 -4.31
CA GLU A 123 -1.66 -10.26 -5.36
C GLU A 123 -2.49 -9.09 -4.79
N GLU A 124 -3.01 -9.22 -3.56
CA GLU A 124 -3.86 -8.20 -2.91
C GLU A 124 -3.07 -7.03 -2.33
N VAL A 125 -1.78 -7.24 -2.04
CA VAL A 125 -0.94 -6.26 -1.36
C VAL A 125 0.39 -6.05 -2.09
N LEU A 126 0.67 -4.80 -2.44
CA LEU A 126 1.99 -4.41 -2.93
C LEU A 126 2.96 -4.25 -1.76
N VAL A 127 4.09 -4.94 -1.78
CA VAL A 127 5.06 -4.89 -0.68
C VAL A 127 6.40 -4.33 -1.15
N MET A 128 6.94 -3.38 -0.36
CA MET A 128 8.28 -2.84 -0.55
C MET A 128 9.10 -3.01 0.74
N LEU A 129 10.30 -3.56 0.61
CA LEU A 129 11.31 -3.54 1.67
C LEU A 129 12.06 -2.19 1.64
N VAL A 130 12.23 -1.57 2.80
CA VAL A 130 12.88 -0.26 2.93
C VAL A 130 13.97 -0.30 4.00
N GLY A 131 15.23 -0.16 3.57
CA GLY A 131 16.37 0.01 4.48
C GLY A 131 16.56 1.47 4.85
N ASN A 132 16.22 1.87 6.07
CA ASN A 132 16.29 3.27 6.50
C ASN A 132 17.59 3.57 7.28
N LYS A 133 17.87 4.87 7.45
CA LYS A 133 19.04 5.44 8.15
C LYS A 133 20.35 5.30 7.40
N THR A 134 20.33 5.46 6.08
CA THR A 134 21.56 5.51 5.26
C THR A 134 22.52 6.62 5.66
N ASP A 135 22.06 7.62 6.41
CA ASP A 135 22.92 8.64 7.04
C ASP A 135 23.89 8.07 8.08
N LEU A 136 23.68 6.84 8.56
CA LEU A 136 24.54 6.13 9.51
C LEU A 136 25.30 4.98 8.83
N SER A 137 25.67 5.13 7.55
CA SER A 137 26.29 4.07 6.75
C SER A 137 27.59 3.49 7.33
N GLU A 138 28.29 4.21 8.21
CA GLU A 138 29.49 3.74 8.90
C GLU A 138 29.18 2.68 9.96
N GLU A 139 27.97 2.67 10.51
CA GLU A 139 27.48 1.70 11.52
C GLU A 139 26.69 0.55 10.87
N ARG A 140 26.80 0.37 9.55
CA ARG A 140 25.97 -0.56 8.79
C ARG A 140 26.22 -2.03 9.18
N GLU A 141 25.15 -2.71 9.54
CA GLU A 141 25.12 -4.17 9.81
C GLU A 141 24.42 -4.97 8.70
N VAL A 142 23.65 -4.30 7.84
CA VAL A 142 22.96 -4.91 6.69
C VAL A 142 23.42 -4.21 5.43
N THR A 143 24.06 -4.94 4.53
CA THR A 143 24.50 -4.40 3.25
C THR A 143 23.32 -4.12 2.32
N PHE A 144 23.50 -3.18 1.39
CA PHE A 144 22.52 -2.94 0.33
C PHE A 144 22.25 -4.23 -0.46
N GLN A 145 23.31 -5.01 -0.73
CA GLN A 145 23.22 -6.26 -1.48
C GLN A 145 22.39 -7.32 -0.75
N GLU A 146 22.56 -7.50 0.56
CA GLU A 146 21.73 -8.42 1.34
C GLU A 146 20.24 -8.04 1.34
N GLY A 147 19.94 -6.74 1.46
CA GLY A 147 18.56 -6.24 1.38
C GLY A 147 17.95 -6.47 0.00
N LYS A 148 18.73 -6.20 -1.05
CA LYS A 148 18.33 -6.39 -2.46
C LYS A 148 18.09 -7.85 -2.80
N GLU A 149 19.01 -8.75 -2.45
CA GLU A 149 18.89 -10.19 -2.70
C GLU A 149 17.67 -10.77 -2.01
N PHE A 150 17.42 -10.37 -0.75
CA PHE A 150 16.21 -10.79 -0.06
C PHE A 150 14.95 -10.30 -0.78
N ALA A 151 14.88 -9.02 -1.14
CA ALA A 151 13.72 -8.47 -1.84
C ALA A 151 13.47 -9.16 -3.19
N GLU A 152 14.52 -9.41 -3.97
CA GLU A 152 14.42 -10.16 -5.24
C GLU A 152 13.90 -11.59 -5.02
N SER A 153 14.42 -12.29 -4.00
CA SER A 153 13.97 -13.65 -3.66
C SER A 153 12.49 -13.73 -3.27
N GLN A 154 11.96 -12.66 -2.69
CA GLN A 154 10.58 -12.53 -2.23
C GLN A 154 9.70 -11.74 -3.21
N LYS A 155 10.25 -11.31 -4.36
CA LYS A 155 9.57 -10.49 -5.38
C LYS A 155 8.99 -9.17 -4.83
N LEU A 156 9.72 -8.53 -3.92
CA LEU A 156 9.37 -7.24 -3.32
C LEU A 156 10.05 -6.10 -4.07
N LEU A 157 9.46 -4.91 -4.01
CA LEU A 157 10.21 -3.70 -4.32
C LEU A 157 11.27 -3.45 -3.23
N PHE A 158 12.36 -2.76 -3.57
CA PHE A 158 13.43 -2.44 -2.60
C PHE A 158 14.04 -1.07 -2.83
N MET A 159 14.19 -0.30 -1.74
CA MET A 159 14.93 0.96 -1.71
C MET A 159 15.60 1.17 -0.36
N GLU A 160 16.65 2.00 -0.32
CA GLU A 160 17.20 2.51 0.94
C GLU A 160 16.92 4.00 1.10
N THR A 161 16.70 4.46 2.32
CA THR A 161 16.27 5.82 2.64
C THR A 161 17.04 6.42 3.81
N SER A 162 17.02 7.75 3.91
CA SER A 162 17.28 8.45 5.15
C SER A 162 16.18 9.48 5.38
N ALA A 163 15.33 9.22 6.37
CA ALA A 163 14.34 10.21 6.82
C ALA A 163 15.01 11.51 7.32
N LYS A 164 16.20 11.40 7.92
CA LYS A 164 16.98 12.52 8.45
C LYS A 164 17.45 13.46 7.33
N LEU A 165 18.11 12.89 6.31
CA LEU A 165 18.64 13.63 5.16
C LEU A 165 17.58 13.89 4.07
N ASN A 166 16.35 13.38 4.25
CA ASN A 166 15.32 13.38 3.23
C ASN A 166 15.77 12.68 1.93
N TYR A 167 16.60 11.65 2.05
CA TYR A 167 17.12 10.88 0.92
C TYR A 167 16.15 9.75 0.55
N GLN A 168 15.72 9.71 -0.71
CA GLN A 168 14.79 8.72 -1.29
C GLN A 168 13.43 8.59 -0.59
N VAL A 169 13.07 9.56 0.26
CA VAL A 169 11.81 9.49 1.01
C VAL A 169 10.63 9.65 0.06
N SER A 170 10.63 10.65 -0.82
CA SER A 170 9.51 10.87 -1.75
C SER A 170 9.41 9.77 -2.79
N GLU A 171 10.55 9.22 -3.19
CA GLU A 171 10.74 8.19 -4.20
C GLU A 171 10.09 6.88 -3.77
N VAL A 172 10.26 6.46 -2.50
CA VAL A 172 9.60 5.27 -1.94
C VAL A 172 8.08 5.37 -2.04
N PHE A 173 7.48 6.48 -1.60
CA PHE A 173 6.02 6.64 -1.65
C PHE A 173 5.50 6.81 -3.07
N SER A 174 6.26 7.47 -3.95
CA SER A 174 5.88 7.66 -5.36
C SER A 174 5.95 6.36 -6.15
N ALA A 175 6.96 5.52 -5.91
CA ALA A 175 7.07 4.20 -6.53
C ALA A 175 5.90 3.30 -6.12
N VAL A 176 5.54 3.29 -4.84
CA VAL A 176 4.35 2.57 -4.36
C VAL A 176 3.08 3.11 -5.01
N ALA A 177 2.90 4.43 -5.07
CA ALA A 177 1.73 5.04 -5.68
C ALA A 177 1.60 4.69 -7.18
N GLN A 178 2.73 4.72 -7.90
CA GLN A 178 2.78 4.37 -9.31
C GLN A 178 2.41 2.91 -9.57
N GLU A 179 2.94 1.99 -8.78
CA GLU A 179 2.61 0.55 -8.91
C GLU A 179 1.16 0.25 -8.53
N LEU A 180 0.60 0.94 -7.52
CA LEU A 180 -0.81 0.81 -7.15
C LEU A 180 -1.74 1.25 -8.28
N LEU A 181 -1.46 2.37 -8.95
CA LEU A 181 -2.26 2.82 -10.10
C LEU A 181 -2.18 1.82 -11.26
N GLN A 182 -0.99 1.29 -11.56
CA GLN A 182 -0.85 0.30 -12.62
C GLN A 182 -1.62 -0.99 -12.33
N ARG A 183 -1.65 -1.45 -11.06
CA ARG A 183 -2.46 -2.60 -10.66
C ARG A 183 -3.95 -2.31 -10.82
N ASP A 184 -4.38 -1.13 -10.38
CA ASP A 184 -5.78 -0.71 -10.45
C ASP A 184 -6.29 -0.60 -11.90
N ASP A 185 -5.49 -0.04 -12.80
CA ASP A 185 -5.81 0.07 -14.22
C ASP A 185 -5.95 -1.30 -14.89
N ARG A 186 -5.13 -2.28 -14.48
CA ARG A 186 -5.21 -3.67 -15.00
C ARG A 186 -6.46 -4.38 -14.51
N GLU A 187 -6.83 -4.22 -13.24
CA GLU A 187 -8.06 -4.77 -12.68
C GLU A 187 -9.31 -4.15 -13.33
N GLY A 188 -9.28 -2.85 -13.62
CA GLY A 188 -10.37 -2.15 -14.33
C GLY A 188 -10.52 -2.53 -15.81
N GLN A 189 -9.51 -3.15 -16.42
CA GLN A 189 -9.51 -3.57 -17.84
C GLN A 189 -9.75 -5.07 -18.02
N ALA A 190 -9.84 -5.87 -16.96
CA ALA A 190 -10.21 -7.27 -17.07
C ALA A 190 -11.62 -7.40 -17.68
N PRO A 191 -11.84 -8.18 -18.75
CA PRO A 191 -13.17 -8.35 -19.30
C PRO A 191 -14.06 -8.97 -18.22
N GLN A 192 -15.10 -8.24 -17.82
CA GLN A 192 -16.22 -8.81 -17.09
C GLN A 192 -16.76 -9.94 -17.96
N GLY A 193 -16.41 -11.18 -17.61
CA GLY A 193 -16.97 -12.35 -18.26
C GLY A 193 -18.48 -12.27 -18.16
N ASP A 194 -19.16 -12.35 -19.30
CA ASP A 194 -20.61 -12.41 -19.43
C ASP A 194 -21.18 -13.45 -18.45
N ALA A 195 -21.68 -12.98 -17.31
CA ALA A 195 -22.70 -13.70 -16.56
C ALA A 195 -24.03 -13.48 -17.30
N ALA A 196 -24.16 -14.12 -18.46
CA ALA A 196 -25.44 -14.26 -19.14
C ALA A 196 -26.34 -15.12 -18.24
N VAL A 197 -27.17 -14.43 -17.46
CA VAL A 197 -28.29 -15.02 -16.72
C VAL A 197 -29.26 -15.61 -17.75
N ALA A 198 -29.17 -16.91 -17.98
CA ALA A 198 -30.17 -17.63 -18.76
C ALA A 198 -31.43 -17.81 -17.89
N LEU A 199 -32.32 -16.82 -17.96
CA LEU A 199 -33.72 -16.97 -17.56
C LEU A 199 -34.38 -17.94 -18.55
N ASN A 200 -34.71 -19.15 -18.10
CA ASN A 200 -35.57 -20.05 -18.85
C ASN A 200 -36.94 -20.11 -18.17
N GLU A 201 -37.91 -19.37 -18.72
CA GLU A 201 -39.31 -19.45 -18.34
C GLU A 201 -40.03 -20.55 -19.14
N GLY A 202 -40.62 -21.51 -18.41
CA GLY A 202 -41.82 -22.28 -18.80
C GLY A 202 -41.64 -23.48 -19.75
N PRO A 203 -42.50 -24.52 -19.63
CA PRO A 203 -43.94 -24.31 -19.65
C PRO A 203 -44.75 -25.03 -18.54
N ALA A 204 -45.94 -24.48 -18.33
CA ALA A 204 -46.98 -24.96 -17.43
C ALA A 204 -47.47 -26.39 -17.71
N ARG A 205 -47.86 -27.12 -16.65
CA ARG A 205 -49.07 -27.97 -16.65
C ARG A 205 -49.50 -28.46 -15.25
N GLN A 206 -50.75 -28.08 -14.94
CA GLN A 206 -51.80 -28.81 -14.23
C GLN A 206 -51.70 -29.14 -12.73
N ALA A 207 -52.53 -28.40 -12.00
CA ALA A 207 -53.09 -28.74 -10.70
C ALA A 207 -53.89 -30.06 -10.72
N LYS A 208 -53.82 -30.81 -9.61
CA LYS A 208 -54.86 -31.74 -9.16
C LYS A 208 -54.80 -31.90 -7.64
N CYS A 209 -55.78 -31.31 -6.95
CA CYS A 209 -56.25 -31.75 -5.65
C CYS A 209 -57.18 -32.97 -5.83
N CYS A 210 -57.08 -33.96 -4.93
CA CYS A 210 -58.16 -34.54 -4.11
C CYS A 210 -57.88 -36.00 -3.66
N ALA A 211 -58.09 -36.22 -2.35
CA ALA A 211 -58.63 -37.40 -1.64
C ALA A 211 -58.06 -38.82 -1.87
N HIS A 212 -57.53 -39.43 -0.81
CA HIS A 212 -58.31 -40.40 -0.03
C HIS A 212 -57.77 -40.58 1.40
#